data_AF-A7RSW2-F1
#
_entry.id   AF-A7RSW2-F1
#
_cell.length_a   1.000
_cell.length_b   1.000
_cell.length_c   1.000
_cell.angle_alpha   90.00
_cell.angle_beta   90.00
_cell.angle_gamma   90.00
#
_symmetry.space_group_name_H-M   'P 1'
#
loop_
_entity.id
_entity.type
_entity.pdbx_description
1 polymer ?
#
loop_
_entity_poly.entity_id
_entity_poly.type
_entity_poly.pdbx_seq_one_letter_code
_entity_poly.pdbx_strand_id
1 'polypeptide(L)'
;DSPDAIFPSRRYAKISTQALPERFAVVSRVKKEIFSVGSRGESIRSAVLPSVQVNVPEGAVASGTKMSLQVQPVDENFNNLEEWVTVSPVVTLEPADIIFKKPVTVTIPCPVYSGQSNPDIQPSLRLLCCFPKEAKAGSAQTPAYQWQDITGNTPLTVIGANASFTIDRPARYWLIETRNPDNVTADARLIYRKLAAVPYLAKFVVFAKLSADGTEARLRVFCITDDKMDKTLEGQTGFVEIARSRDVEVHDGRPIHIRCLGNLAPVQRDPLHLNFFSFRENRLSVTVR
;
A
#
# COMPACT_ATOMS: atom_id res chain seq x y z
N ASP A 1 -15.06 -15.56 -20.33
CA ASP A 1 -14.38 -14.36 -19.80
C ASP A 1 -13.06 -14.74 -19.15
N SER A 2 -11.97 -14.55 -19.88
CA SER A 2 -10.61 -14.79 -19.39
C SER A 2 -10.20 -13.70 -18.39
N PRO A 3 -9.62 -14.04 -17.23
CA PRO A 3 -9.24 -13.08 -16.17
C PRO A 3 -8.02 -12.19 -16.52
N ASP A 4 -7.60 -12.14 -17.78
CA ASP A 4 -6.34 -11.52 -18.22
C ASP A 4 -6.41 -10.00 -18.51
N ALA A 5 -7.54 -9.34 -18.30
CA ALA A 5 -7.67 -7.89 -18.54
C ALA A 5 -7.65 -7.07 -17.25
N ILE A 6 -6.60 -7.21 -16.42
CA ILE A 6 -6.50 -6.47 -15.15
C ILE A 6 -6.13 -4.98 -15.38
N PHE A 7 -5.61 -4.61 -16.56
CA PHE A 7 -5.21 -3.22 -16.84
C PHE A 7 -5.68 -2.73 -18.22
N PRO A 8 -6.14 -1.47 -18.34
CA PRO A 8 -6.45 -0.89 -19.64
C PRO A 8 -5.21 -0.91 -20.55
N SER A 9 -5.42 -1.24 -21.84
CA SER A 9 -4.38 -1.46 -22.85
C SER A 9 -3.48 -0.24 -23.12
N ARG A 10 -3.87 0.95 -22.68
CA ARG A 10 -3.06 2.18 -22.69
C ARG A 10 -3.27 2.96 -21.42
N ARG A 11 -2.17 3.22 -20.71
CA ARG A 11 -2.16 4.04 -19.48
C ARG A 11 -1.77 5.47 -19.84
N TYR A 12 -2.74 6.37 -19.83
CA TYR A 12 -2.48 7.79 -20.01
C TYR A 12 -3.30 8.61 -19.00
N ALA A 13 -2.71 9.69 -18.51
CA ALA A 13 -3.44 10.71 -17.77
C ALA A 13 -3.81 11.82 -18.76
N LYS A 14 -5.11 12.03 -18.98
CA LYS A 14 -5.59 13.13 -19.82
C LYS A 14 -5.67 14.41 -18.99
N ILE A 15 -4.85 15.40 -19.34
CA ILE A 15 -4.92 16.74 -18.75
C ILE A 15 -5.60 17.65 -19.77
N SER A 16 -6.69 18.31 -19.35
CA SER A 16 -7.36 19.35 -20.16
C SER A 16 -7.15 20.69 -19.48
N THR A 17 -6.56 21.66 -20.17
CA THR A 17 -6.27 23.00 -19.64
C THR A 17 -6.56 24.07 -20.68
N GLN A 18 -6.88 25.28 -20.23
CA GLN A 18 -7.05 26.46 -21.09
C GLN A 18 -5.76 27.29 -21.22
N ALA A 19 -4.79 27.07 -20.32
CA ALA A 19 -3.49 27.74 -20.33
C ALA A 19 -2.38 26.76 -19.86
N LEU A 20 -1.17 26.92 -20.40
CA LEU A 20 -0.03 26.08 -20.03
C LEU A 20 0.63 26.60 -18.74
N PRO A 21 0.67 25.81 -17.66
CA PRO A 21 1.47 26.14 -16.49
C PRO A 21 2.96 25.86 -16.75
N GLU A 22 3.82 26.30 -15.82
CA GLU A 22 5.25 25.97 -15.87
C GLU A 22 5.50 24.46 -15.78
N ARG A 23 4.73 23.75 -14.94
CA ARG A 23 4.89 22.31 -14.69
C ARG A 23 3.54 21.64 -14.44
N PHE A 24 3.45 20.37 -14.84
CA PHE A 24 2.40 19.45 -14.40
C PHE A 24 3.03 18.33 -13.55
N ALA A 25 2.25 17.82 -12.59
CA ALA A 25 2.59 16.62 -11.84
C ALA A 25 1.39 15.69 -11.81
N VAL A 26 1.61 14.41 -12.12
CA VAL A 26 0.61 13.35 -11.95
C VAL A 26 1.00 12.56 -10.72
N VAL A 27 0.12 12.53 -9.72
CA VAL A 27 0.39 11.95 -8.40
C VAL A 27 -0.59 10.80 -8.14
N SER A 28 -0.04 9.61 -7.86
CA SER A 28 -0.83 8.50 -7.34
C SER A 28 -1.11 8.71 -5.86
N ARG A 29 -2.37 8.53 -5.45
CA ARG A 29 -2.80 8.61 -4.05
C ARG A 29 -4.07 7.79 -3.82
N VAL A 30 -4.34 7.47 -2.56
CA VAL A 30 -5.62 6.89 -2.14
C VAL A 30 -6.78 7.81 -2.53
N LYS A 31 -7.87 7.21 -3.01
CA LYS A 31 -9.08 7.96 -3.39
C LYS A 31 -9.58 8.76 -2.17
N LYS A 32 -9.71 10.07 -2.36
CA LYS A 32 -10.24 11.01 -1.37
C LYS A 32 -11.67 11.37 -1.72
N GLU A 33 -12.60 10.84 -0.95
CA GLU A 33 -14.04 11.07 -1.09
C GLU A 33 -14.40 12.30 -0.23
N ILE A 34 -14.96 13.34 -0.82
CA ILE A 34 -15.30 14.60 -0.12
C ILE A 34 -16.81 14.69 -0.01
N PHE A 35 -17.30 15.04 1.18
CA PHE A 35 -18.72 15.23 1.47
C PHE A 35 -18.92 16.46 2.38
N SER A 36 -20.13 17.01 2.37
CA SER A 36 -20.51 18.14 3.23
C SER A 36 -21.60 17.68 4.18
N VAL A 37 -21.43 17.91 5.49
CA VAL A 37 -22.40 17.46 6.49
C VAL A 37 -23.61 18.40 6.51
N GLY A 38 -24.81 17.84 6.31
CA GLY A 38 -26.07 18.58 6.38
C GLY A 38 -26.47 18.97 7.80
N SER A 39 -27.52 19.79 7.94
CA SER A 39 -28.03 20.18 9.27
C SER A 39 -28.53 19.00 10.10
N ARG A 40 -29.05 17.95 9.46
CA ARG A 40 -29.53 16.70 10.10
C ARG A 40 -28.44 15.64 10.32
N GLY A 41 -27.18 15.97 10.09
CA GLY A 41 -26.10 14.98 10.04
C GLY A 41 -25.95 14.37 8.64
N GLU A 42 -25.12 13.34 8.52
CA GLU A 42 -24.81 12.67 7.26
C GLU A 42 -24.40 11.21 7.46
N SER A 43 -24.79 10.32 6.54
CA SER A 43 -24.35 8.93 6.53
C SER A 43 -23.62 8.61 5.22
N ILE A 44 -22.32 8.36 5.34
CA ILE A 44 -21.43 8.15 4.20
C ILE A 44 -21.04 6.69 4.14
N ARG A 45 -21.16 6.12 2.95
CA ARG A 45 -20.64 4.80 2.60
C ARG A 45 -19.51 4.97 1.60
N SER A 46 -18.35 4.36 1.86
CA SER A 46 -17.23 4.49 0.94
C SER A 46 -17.54 3.86 -0.42
N ALA A 47 -17.21 4.57 -1.49
CA ALA A 47 -17.26 4.06 -2.85
C ALA A 47 -16.09 3.12 -3.18
N VAL A 48 -15.03 3.09 -2.36
CA VAL A 48 -13.92 2.13 -2.50
C VAL A 48 -14.31 0.79 -1.87
N LEU A 49 -14.89 0.82 -0.67
CA LEU A 49 -15.29 -0.37 0.05
C LEU A 49 -16.58 -0.13 0.85
N PRO A 50 -17.76 -0.56 0.35
CA PRO A 50 -19.06 -0.23 0.95
C PRO A 50 -19.31 -0.74 2.38
N SER A 51 -18.50 -1.68 2.89
CA SER A 51 -18.55 -2.09 4.29
C SER A 51 -18.01 -1.00 5.23
N VAL A 52 -17.21 -0.06 4.72
CA VAL A 52 -16.77 1.12 5.46
C VAL A 52 -17.84 2.19 5.43
N GLN A 53 -18.28 2.61 6.62
CA GLN A 53 -19.33 3.63 6.79
C GLN A 53 -18.96 4.62 7.89
N VAL A 54 -19.43 5.85 7.73
CA VAL A 54 -19.26 6.94 8.69
C VAL A 54 -20.62 7.59 8.89
N ASN A 55 -21.10 7.63 10.12
CA ASN A 55 -22.37 8.25 10.47
C ASN A 55 -22.13 9.43 11.40
N VAL A 56 -22.34 10.64 10.86
CA VAL A 56 -22.20 11.90 11.55
C VAL A 56 -23.59 12.33 12.05
N PRO A 57 -23.86 12.32 13.37
CA PRO A 57 -25.18 12.67 13.86
C PRO A 57 -25.46 14.18 13.77
N GLU A 58 -26.74 14.54 13.82
CA GLU A 58 -27.19 15.93 13.87
C GLU A 58 -26.50 16.73 14.99
N GLY A 59 -25.91 17.86 14.61
CA GLY A 59 -25.22 18.77 15.53
C GLY A 59 -23.81 18.32 15.94
N ALA A 60 -23.25 17.24 15.39
CA ALA A 60 -21.85 16.86 15.63
C ALA A 60 -20.86 17.90 15.07
N VAL A 61 -21.22 18.54 13.95
CA VAL A 61 -20.48 19.63 13.31
C VAL A 61 -21.44 20.73 12.83
N ALA A 62 -20.90 21.87 12.40
CA ALA A 62 -21.70 22.89 11.75
C ALA A 62 -22.23 22.40 10.39
N SER A 63 -23.42 22.85 10.00
CA SER A 63 -23.94 22.52 8.68
C SER A 63 -23.03 23.10 7.59
N GLY A 64 -22.77 22.31 6.56
CA GLY A 64 -21.86 22.66 5.48
C GLY A 64 -20.38 22.37 5.77
N THR A 65 -20.05 21.83 6.95
CA THR A 65 -18.68 21.36 7.24
C THR A 65 -18.26 20.32 6.20
N LYS A 66 -17.20 20.64 5.45
CA LYS A 66 -16.60 19.74 4.47
C LYS A 66 -15.68 18.77 5.17
N MET A 67 -15.91 17.49 4.93
CA MET A 67 -15.10 16.39 5.44
C MET A 67 -14.64 15.52 4.28
N SER A 68 -13.67 14.66 4.54
CA SER A 68 -13.26 13.66 3.58
C SER A 68 -12.91 12.33 4.20
N LEU A 69 -13.20 11.28 3.43
CA LEU A 69 -12.95 9.88 3.74
C LEU A 69 -11.94 9.34 2.72
N GLN A 70 -10.91 8.66 3.20
CA GLN A 70 -10.03 7.81 2.39
C GLN A 70 -10.06 6.41 2.97
N VAL A 71 -10.16 5.41 2.10
CA VAL A 71 -10.10 4.00 2.46
C VAL A 71 -8.96 3.38 1.68
N GLN A 72 -7.90 2.98 2.40
CA GLN A 72 -6.85 2.14 1.85
C GLN A 72 -7.28 0.68 2.01
N PRO A 73 -7.71 0.00 0.94
CA PRO A 73 -8.11 -1.39 1.02
C PRO A 73 -6.90 -2.27 1.35
N VAL A 74 -7.19 -3.42 1.94
CA VAL A 74 -6.25 -4.51 2.18
C VAL A 74 -6.84 -5.74 1.51
N ASP A 75 -6.08 -6.38 0.63
CA ASP A 75 -6.48 -7.62 -0.03
C ASP A 75 -6.03 -8.85 0.77
N GLU A 76 -6.51 -10.02 0.36
CA GLU A 76 -6.16 -11.29 1.01
C GLU A 76 -4.66 -11.60 0.88
N ASN A 77 -4.05 -11.25 -0.26
CA ASN A 77 -2.62 -11.47 -0.50
C ASN A 77 -1.76 -10.74 0.52
N PHE A 78 -2.13 -9.50 0.89
CA PHE A 78 -1.44 -8.73 1.90
C PHE A 78 -1.53 -9.38 3.28
N ASN A 79 -2.72 -9.85 3.68
CA ASN A 79 -2.92 -10.53 4.96
C ASN A 79 -2.27 -11.93 5.00
N ASN A 80 -2.02 -12.55 3.85
CA ASN A 80 -1.27 -13.81 3.75
C ASN A 80 0.26 -13.63 3.85
N LEU A 81 0.78 -12.41 3.97
CA LEU A 81 2.22 -12.17 4.11
C LEU A 81 2.79 -12.54 5.48
N GLU A 82 1.95 -12.52 6.52
CA GLU A 82 2.36 -12.74 7.92
C GLU A 82 1.29 -13.59 8.63
N GLU A 83 1.67 -14.72 9.23
CA GLU A 83 0.69 -15.63 9.86
C GLU A 83 0.19 -15.15 11.24
N TRP A 84 0.93 -14.23 11.86
CA TRP A 84 0.70 -13.77 13.24
C TRP A 84 -0.19 -12.53 13.34
N VAL A 85 -0.54 -11.92 12.20
CA VAL A 85 -1.32 -10.68 12.14
C VAL A 85 -2.17 -10.58 10.88
N THR A 86 -3.38 -10.07 11.04
CA THR A 86 -4.23 -9.65 9.93
C THR A 86 -4.77 -8.26 10.20
N VAL A 87 -5.00 -7.50 9.13
CA VAL A 87 -5.35 -6.09 9.23
C VAL A 87 -6.56 -5.74 8.36
N SER A 88 -7.36 -4.80 8.85
CA SER A 88 -8.49 -4.26 8.10
C SER A 88 -8.04 -3.17 7.13
N PRO A 89 -8.95 -2.60 6.31
CA PRO A 89 -8.68 -1.37 5.59
C PRO A 89 -8.31 -0.23 6.55
N VAL A 90 -7.38 0.64 6.12
CA VAL A 90 -7.06 1.86 6.87
C VAL A 90 -8.04 2.95 6.47
N VAL A 91 -8.80 3.44 7.43
CA VAL A 91 -9.79 4.51 7.24
C VAL A 91 -9.20 5.83 7.71
N THR A 92 -9.16 6.84 6.84
CA THR A 92 -8.68 8.18 7.19
C THR A 92 -9.83 9.18 7.05
N LEU A 93 -10.10 9.91 8.13
CA LEU A 93 -11.01 11.05 8.14
C LEU A 93 -10.22 12.35 8.29
N GLU A 94 -10.60 13.35 7.50
CA GLU A 94 -10.03 14.70 7.51
C GLU A 94 -11.16 15.74 7.44
N PRO A 95 -10.93 16.99 7.88
CA PRO A 95 -9.65 17.52 8.38
C PRO A 95 -9.43 17.22 9.89
N ALA A 96 -8.17 17.11 10.31
CA ALA A 96 -7.79 16.65 11.65
C ALA A 96 -7.88 17.72 12.76
N ASP A 97 -8.19 18.96 12.40
CA ASP A 97 -8.34 20.11 13.29
C ASP A 97 -9.77 20.28 13.84
N ILE A 98 -10.70 19.38 13.47
CA ILE A 98 -12.07 19.39 13.96
C ILE A 98 -12.21 18.51 15.20
N ILE A 99 -12.94 19.01 16.20
CA ILE A 99 -13.47 18.22 17.31
C ILE A 99 -14.99 18.16 17.15
N PHE A 100 -15.54 16.95 17.12
CA PHE A 100 -16.97 16.74 17.03
C PHE A 100 -17.66 17.07 18.35
N LYS A 101 -18.76 17.80 18.27
CA LYS A 101 -19.61 18.13 19.43
C LYS A 101 -20.41 16.94 19.94
N LYS A 102 -20.56 15.91 19.09
CA LYS A 102 -21.20 14.63 19.40
C LYS A 102 -20.38 13.50 18.77
N PRO A 103 -20.30 12.31 19.38
CA PRO A 103 -19.54 11.20 18.82
C PRO A 103 -20.02 10.81 17.42
N VAL A 104 -19.08 10.61 16.50
CA VAL A 104 -19.33 10.14 15.13
C VAL A 104 -19.09 8.63 15.11
N THR A 105 -20.00 7.86 14.51
CA THR A 105 -19.84 6.40 14.40
C THR A 105 -19.06 6.04 13.15
N VAL A 106 -18.06 5.19 13.30
CA VAL A 106 -17.29 4.61 12.20
C VAL A 106 -17.48 3.10 12.21
N THR A 107 -17.77 2.52 11.05
CA THR A 107 -17.89 1.09 10.84
C THR A 107 -16.84 0.65 9.82
N ILE A 108 -16.07 -0.38 10.15
CA ILE A 108 -14.99 -0.95 9.33
C ILE A 108 -15.14 -2.48 9.34
N PRO A 109 -14.90 -3.19 8.22
CA PRO A 109 -14.84 -4.65 8.25
C PRO A 109 -13.74 -5.13 9.19
N CYS A 110 -14.02 -6.19 9.94
CA CYS A 110 -13.00 -6.87 10.72
C CYS A 110 -11.96 -7.51 9.77
N PRO A 111 -10.68 -7.57 10.18
CA PRO A 111 -9.73 -8.42 9.47
C PRO A 111 -10.24 -9.87 9.48
N VAL A 112 -10.02 -10.59 8.38
CA VAL A 112 -10.42 -12.01 8.28
C VAL A 112 -9.20 -12.86 8.58
N TYR A 113 -9.20 -13.52 9.72
CA TYR A 113 -8.15 -14.46 10.08
C TYR A 113 -8.33 -15.79 9.35
N SER A 114 -7.43 -16.10 8.41
CA SER A 114 -7.39 -17.38 7.68
C SER A 114 -6.41 -18.40 8.27
N GLY A 115 -5.58 -18.00 9.24
CA GLY A 115 -4.55 -18.85 9.83
C GLY A 115 -5.15 -20.00 10.65
N GLN A 116 -4.48 -21.16 10.65
CA GLN A 116 -4.82 -22.24 11.57
C GLN A 116 -4.75 -21.71 13.01
N SER A 117 -5.88 -21.78 13.71
CA SER A 117 -5.98 -21.41 15.12
C SER A 117 -5.00 -22.28 15.91
N ASN A 118 -3.89 -21.71 16.37
CA ASN A 118 -3.14 -22.33 17.44
C ASN A 118 -3.99 -22.14 18.71
N PRO A 119 -4.50 -23.21 19.34
CA PRO A 119 -5.40 -23.08 20.50
C PRO A 119 -4.78 -22.33 21.68
N ASP A 120 -3.44 -22.28 21.76
CA ASP A 120 -2.73 -21.67 22.89
C ASP A 120 -2.59 -20.14 22.80
N ILE A 121 -2.78 -19.53 21.62
CA ILE A 121 -2.70 -18.08 21.44
C ILE A 121 -3.88 -17.62 20.59
N GLN A 122 -4.95 -17.18 21.27
CA GLN A 122 -6.05 -16.52 20.59
C GLN A 122 -5.63 -15.11 20.13
N PRO A 123 -5.77 -14.79 18.84
CA PRO A 123 -5.44 -13.46 18.36
C PRO A 123 -6.38 -12.43 19.00
N SER A 124 -5.87 -11.23 19.26
CA SER A 124 -6.59 -10.12 19.88
C SER A 124 -6.88 -9.04 18.85
N LEU A 125 -8.15 -8.65 18.74
CA LEU A 125 -8.57 -7.51 17.92
C LEU A 125 -8.26 -6.20 18.64
N ARG A 126 -7.47 -5.34 18.00
CA ARG A 126 -7.02 -4.04 18.49
C ARG A 126 -7.51 -2.93 17.56
N LEU A 127 -7.99 -1.83 18.14
CA LEU A 127 -8.32 -0.61 17.42
C LEU A 127 -7.17 0.38 17.59
N LEU A 128 -6.52 0.70 16.48
CA LEU A 128 -5.45 1.70 16.44
C LEU A 128 -5.97 3.02 15.88
N CYS A 129 -5.40 4.11 16.37
CA CYS A 129 -5.54 5.42 15.75
C CYS A 129 -4.19 6.06 15.45
N CYS A 130 -4.16 6.94 14.45
CA CYS A 130 -3.03 7.83 14.20
C CYS A 130 -3.55 9.23 13.89
N PHE A 131 -3.39 10.14 14.85
CA PHE A 131 -3.63 11.56 14.65
C PHE A 131 -2.52 12.13 13.76
N PRO A 132 -2.85 12.88 12.69
CA PRO A 132 -1.85 13.63 11.95
C PRO A 132 -1.17 14.60 12.92
N LYS A 133 0.12 14.37 13.23
CA LYS A 133 0.89 15.40 13.92
C LYS A 133 1.11 16.55 12.95
N GLU A 134 0.99 17.77 13.44
CA GLU A 134 1.53 18.92 12.72
C GLU A 134 2.98 18.62 12.38
N ALA A 135 3.31 18.57 11.09
CA ALA A 135 4.69 18.58 10.67
C ALA A 135 5.29 19.87 11.20
N LYS A 136 6.34 19.80 12.03
CA LYS A 136 7.10 21.01 12.37
C LYS A 136 7.54 21.65 11.06
N ALA A 137 7.09 22.87 10.80
CA ALA A 137 7.46 23.61 9.61
C ALA A 137 9.00 23.60 9.47
N GLY A 138 9.51 23.03 8.38
CA GLY A 138 10.93 22.98 8.07
C GLY A 138 11.65 21.64 8.23
N SER A 139 11.01 20.56 8.73
CA SER A 139 11.62 19.23 8.63
C SER A 139 11.16 18.50 7.36
N ALA A 140 12.11 18.13 6.50
CA ALA A 140 11.90 17.23 5.35
C ALA A 140 11.67 15.76 5.80
N GLN A 141 11.13 15.56 7.01
CA GLN A 141 10.87 14.24 7.55
C GLN A 141 9.44 13.84 7.22
N THR A 142 9.29 12.70 6.54
CA THR A 142 8.02 11.98 6.37
C THR A 142 7.23 12.03 7.69
N PRO A 143 5.92 12.37 7.67
CA PRO A 143 5.11 12.38 8.89
C PRO A 143 5.32 11.07 9.64
N ALA A 144 5.83 11.14 10.86
CA ALA A 144 5.98 9.96 11.68
C ALA A 144 4.56 9.51 12.07
N TYR A 145 4.02 8.54 11.34
CA TYR A 145 2.77 7.89 11.70
C TYR A 145 2.96 7.17 13.04
N GLN A 146 2.58 7.84 14.13
CA GLN A 146 2.61 7.29 15.46
C GLN A 146 1.24 6.67 15.74
N TRP A 147 1.17 5.36 15.56
CA TRP A 147 0.01 4.57 15.94
C TRP A 147 -0.12 4.53 17.45
N GLN A 148 -1.35 4.65 17.93
CA GLN A 148 -1.73 4.49 19.33
C GLN A 148 -2.81 3.42 19.42
N ASP A 149 -2.68 2.55 20.40
CA ASP A 149 -3.71 1.57 20.71
C ASP A 149 -4.77 2.22 21.61
N ILE A 150 -5.99 2.33 21.08
CA ILE A 150 -7.12 2.97 21.77
C ILE A 150 -8.19 1.95 22.17
N THR A 151 -7.89 0.64 22.07
CA THR A 151 -8.83 -0.46 22.34
C THR A 151 -9.43 -0.36 23.74
N GLY A 152 -8.63 -0.01 24.75
CA GLY A 152 -9.10 0.11 26.14
C GLY A 152 -10.00 1.32 26.41
N ASN A 153 -9.95 2.35 25.55
CA ASN A 153 -10.64 3.63 25.76
C ASN A 153 -11.82 3.82 24.81
N THR A 154 -11.99 2.93 23.83
CA THR A 154 -12.98 3.06 22.76
C THR A 154 -13.77 1.77 22.67
N PRO A 155 -15.02 1.74 23.17
CA PRO A 155 -15.86 0.57 23.05
C PRO A 155 -16.03 0.16 21.59
N LEU A 156 -15.74 -1.12 21.31
CA LEU A 156 -15.85 -1.72 19.99
C LEU A 156 -17.05 -2.67 19.98
N THR A 157 -18.00 -2.45 19.07
CA THR A 157 -19.14 -3.35 18.87
C THR A 157 -18.96 -4.12 17.57
N VAL A 158 -18.80 -5.43 17.66
CA VAL A 158 -18.66 -6.32 16.49
C VAL A 158 -20.02 -6.94 16.17
N ILE A 159 -20.50 -6.73 14.95
CA ILE A 159 -21.76 -7.29 14.45
C ILE A 159 -21.47 -7.94 13.10
N GLY A 160 -21.61 -9.28 13.03
CA GLY A 160 -21.22 -10.04 11.85
C GLY A 160 -19.73 -9.85 11.54
N ALA A 161 -19.43 -9.43 10.31
CA ALA A 161 -18.05 -9.20 9.84
C ALA A 161 -17.55 -7.76 10.00
N ASN A 162 -18.29 -6.89 10.71
CA ASN A 162 -17.94 -5.48 10.84
C ASN A 162 -17.80 -5.08 12.32
N ALA A 163 -16.85 -4.19 12.58
CA ALA A 163 -16.65 -3.53 13.86
C ALA A 163 -17.12 -2.07 13.76
N SER A 164 -17.87 -1.61 14.76
CA SER A 164 -18.30 -0.22 14.89
C SER A 164 -17.81 0.39 16.19
N PHE A 165 -17.38 1.64 16.12
CA PHE A 165 -16.90 2.42 17.25
C PHE A 165 -17.25 3.89 17.06
N THR A 166 -17.11 4.70 18.11
CA THR A 166 -17.36 6.14 18.03
C THR A 166 -16.08 6.94 18.20
N ILE A 167 -16.01 8.09 17.55
CA ILE A 167 -14.85 8.98 17.53
C ILE A 167 -15.27 10.42 17.85
N ASP A 168 -14.38 11.19 18.45
CA ASP A 168 -14.58 12.61 18.78
C ASP A 168 -13.77 13.55 17.87
N ARG A 169 -12.82 13.02 17.10
CA ARG A 169 -11.92 13.78 16.22
C ARG A 169 -11.62 12.97 14.96
N PRO A 170 -11.48 13.61 13.79
CA PRO A 170 -10.97 12.92 12.59
C PRO A 170 -9.51 12.48 12.76
N ALA A 171 -9.23 11.23 12.35
CA ALA A 171 -7.89 10.65 12.37
C ALA A 171 -7.81 9.49 11.37
N ARG A 172 -6.68 8.78 11.38
CA ARG A 172 -6.62 7.43 10.79
C ARG A 172 -7.03 6.40 11.82
N TYR A 173 -7.83 5.43 11.40
CA TYR A 173 -8.30 4.31 12.20
C TYR A 173 -8.02 3.00 11.48
N TRP A 174 -7.63 2.01 12.26
CA TRP A 174 -7.23 0.72 11.73
C TRP A 174 -7.50 -0.39 12.73
N LEU A 175 -8.09 -1.49 12.28
CA LEU A 175 -8.24 -2.69 13.09
C LEU A 175 -7.11 -3.65 12.76
N ILE A 176 -6.49 -4.18 13.81
CA ILE A 176 -5.44 -5.19 13.70
C ILE A 176 -5.82 -6.35 14.60
N GLU A 177 -5.88 -7.54 14.04
CA GLU A 177 -6.00 -8.77 14.80
C GLU A 177 -4.63 -9.44 14.86
N THR A 178 -4.06 -9.53 16.07
CA THR A 178 -2.65 -9.92 16.27
C THR A 178 -2.48 -10.94 17.39
N ARG A 179 -1.51 -11.84 17.24
CA ARG A 179 -1.03 -12.75 18.30
C ARG A 179 -0.03 -12.09 19.27
N ASN A 180 0.38 -10.85 19.00
CA ASN A 180 1.37 -10.08 19.77
C ASN A 180 0.80 -8.70 20.17
N PRO A 181 -0.23 -8.64 21.02
CA PRO A 181 -0.91 -7.37 21.35
C PRO A 181 0.03 -6.35 22.02
N ASP A 182 1.03 -6.80 22.78
CA ASP A 182 1.95 -5.90 23.50
C ASP A 182 2.82 -5.04 22.57
N ASN A 183 3.10 -5.52 21.35
CA ASN A 183 3.93 -4.81 20.36
C ASN A 183 3.12 -4.23 19.19
N VAL A 184 1.78 -4.25 19.27
CA VAL A 184 0.89 -3.95 18.14
C VAL A 184 1.16 -2.61 17.46
N THR A 185 1.59 -1.58 18.20
CA THR A 185 1.89 -0.25 17.64
C THR A 185 3.19 -0.22 16.82
N ALA A 186 4.22 -0.96 17.24
CA ALA A 186 5.47 -1.10 16.52
C ALA A 186 5.25 -1.94 15.25
N ASP A 187 4.49 -3.03 15.37
CA ASP A 187 4.11 -3.91 14.27
C ASP A 187 3.28 -3.15 13.23
N ALA A 188 2.26 -2.40 13.67
CA ALA A 188 1.43 -1.55 12.81
C ALA A 188 2.28 -0.58 11.99
N ARG A 189 3.33 0.01 12.57
CA ARG A 189 4.23 0.91 11.82
C ARG A 189 4.93 0.18 10.68
N LEU A 190 5.42 -1.04 10.91
CA LEU A 190 6.09 -1.83 9.88
C LEU A 190 5.11 -2.31 8.81
N ILE A 191 3.96 -2.84 9.21
CA ILE A 191 2.91 -3.32 8.31
C ILE A 191 2.37 -2.16 7.46
N TYR A 192 2.07 -1.01 8.06
CA TYR A 192 1.60 0.17 7.33
C TYR A 192 2.63 0.67 6.32
N ARG A 193 3.93 0.59 6.62
CA ARG A 193 4.98 0.91 5.64
C ARG A 193 4.96 -0.04 4.44
N LYS A 194 4.60 -1.31 4.63
CA LYS A 194 4.41 -2.26 3.51
C LYS A 194 3.15 -1.89 2.72
N LEU A 195 2.04 -1.64 3.41
CA LEU A 195 0.73 -1.36 2.80
C LEU A 195 0.70 -0.03 2.02
N ALA A 196 1.36 1.00 2.55
CA ALA A 196 1.39 2.34 1.97
C ALA A 196 2.49 2.51 0.90
N ALA A 197 3.27 1.46 0.59
CA ALA A 197 4.25 1.52 -0.48
C ALA A 197 3.53 1.72 -1.82
N VAL A 198 3.99 2.68 -2.62
CA VAL A 198 3.29 3.06 -3.85
C VAL A 198 3.49 1.96 -4.90
N PRO A 199 2.42 1.38 -5.44
CA PRO A 199 2.52 0.40 -6.51
C PRO A 199 2.85 1.08 -7.84
N TYR A 200 3.74 0.47 -8.60
CA TYR A 200 4.11 0.82 -9.95
C TYR A 200 4.00 -0.41 -10.84
N LEU A 201 3.56 -0.19 -12.07
CA LEU A 201 3.67 -1.22 -13.10
C LEU A 201 5.06 -1.14 -13.73
N ALA A 202 5.80 -2.24 -13.66
CA ALA A 202 7.13 -2.36 -14.19
C ALA A 202 7.26 -3.60 -15.07
N LYS A 203 8.29 -3.62 -15.91
CA LYS A 203 8.70 -4.79 -16.70
C LYS A 203 10.03 -5.30 -16.19
N PHE A 204 10.15 -6.63 -16.14
CA PHE A 204 11.42 -7.31 -15.95
C PHE A 204 12.01 -7.66 -17.31
N VAL A 205 13.29 -7.36 -17.48
CA VAL A 205 14.03 -7.68 -18.71
C VAL A 205 15.35 -8.33 -18.31
N VAL A 206 15.65 -9.46 -18.94
CA VAL A 206 16.86 -10.22 -18.68
C VAL A 206 17.72 -10.25 -19.92
N PHE A 207 18.96 -9.81 -19.75
CA PHE A 207 20.01 -9.93 -20.75
C PHE A 207 21.02 -11.00 -20.32
N ALA A 208 21.61 -11.70 -21.28
CA ALA A 208 22.65 -12.69 -21.03
C ALA A 208 23.85 -12.50 -21.94
N LYS A 209 25.02 -12.91 -21.44
CA LYS A 209 26.25 -13.05 -22.21
C LYS A 209 26.99 -14.30 -21.76
N LEU A 210 27.21 -15.22 -22.68
CA LEU A 210 27.97 -16.45 -22.42
C LEU A 210 29.47 -16.12 -22.26
N SER A 211 30.14 -16.83 -21.36
CA SER A 211 31.59 -16.80 -21.24
C SER A 211 32.25 -17.43 -22.47
N ALA A 212 33.50 -17.08 -22.74
CA ALA A 212 34.21 -17.57 -23.92
C ALA A 212 34.45 -19.08 -23.90
N ASP A 213 34.56 -19.68 -22.73
CA ASP A 213 34.71 -21.12 -22.51
C ASP A 213 33.37 -21.88 -22.48
N GLY A 214 32.23 -21.16 -22.57
CA GLY A 214 30.89 -21.74 -22.61
C GLY A 214 30.41 -22.39 -21.31
N THR A 215 31.18 -22.27 -20.22
CA THR A 215 30.85 -22.90 -18.94
C THR A 215 29.97 -22.03 -18.04
N GLU A 216 29.99 -20.70 -18.22
CA GLU A 216 29.24 -19.75 -17.41
C GLU A 216 28.50 -18.73 -18.27
N ALA A 217 27.46 -18.13 -17.72
CA ALA A 217 26.80 -16.98 -18.32
C ALA A 217 26.66 -15.85 -17.33
N ARG A 218 26.87 -14.61 -17.80
CA ARG A 218 26.54 -13.40 -17.04
C ARG A 218 25.14 -12.96 -17.40
N LEU A 219 24.26 -12.87 -16.41
CA LEU A 219 22.92 -12.32 -16.54
C LEU A 219 22.87 -10.89 -16.00
N ARG A 220 22.08 -10.04 -16.66
CA ARG A 220 21.70 -8.70 -16.21
C ARG A 220 20.18 -8.61 -16.16
N VAL A 221 19.63 -8.51 -14.96
CA VAL A 221 18.19 -8.39 -14.73
C VAL A 221 17.86 -6.93 -14.45
N PHE A 222 16.88 -6.39 -15.16
CA PHE A 222 16.40 -5.03 -14.97
C PHE A 222 14.93 -5.01 -14.56
N CYS A 223 14.58 -4.08 -13.67
CA CYS A 223 13.19 -3.72 -13.35
C CYS A 223 12.97 -2.24 -13.67
N ILE A 224 12.10 -1.97 -14.64
CA ILE A 224 11.94 -0.64 -15.24
C ILE A 224 10.48 -0.23 -15.36
N THR A 225 10.21 1.07 -15.25
CA THR A 225 8.87 1.68 -15.35
C THR A 225 8.61 2.40 -16.66
N ASP A 226 9.65 2.63 -17.47
CA ASP A 226 9.57 3.41 -18.71
C ASP A 226 9.57 2.50 -19.95
N ASP A 227 8.89 2.97 -21.00
CA ASP A 227 8.76 2.34 -22.31
C ASP A 227 9.94 2.66 -23.24
N LYS A 228 10.77 3.67 -22.94
CA LYS A 228 11.98 3.99 -23.73
C LYS A 228 13.11 3.02 -23.41
N MET A 229 12.97 1.82 -23.96
CA MET A 229 13.81 0.66 -23.67
C MET A 229 14.98 0.45 -24.62
N ASP A 230 15.39 1.48 -25.35
CA ASP A 230 16.62 1.45 -26.13
C ASP A 230 17.82 1.55 -25.19
N LYS A 231 18.08 0.47 -24.45
CA LYS A 231 19.31 0.26 -23.69
C LYS A 231 20.43 -0.06 -24.66
N THR A 232 20.83 0.97 -25.41
CA THR A 232 21.89 0.95 -26.42
C THR A 232 23.21 0.36 -25.90
N LEU A 233 23.47 0.44 -24.59
CA LEU A 233 24.68 -0.08 -23.95
C LEU A 233 24.76 -1.61 -23.87
N GLU A 234 23.64 -2.32 -23.67
CA GLU A 234 23.68 -3.78 -23.48
C GLU A 234 24.04 -4.49 -24.79
N GLY A 235 23.39 -4.10 -25.89
CA GLY A 235 23.74 -4.57 -27.23
C GLY A 235 25.18 -4.24 -27.61
N GLN A 236 25.68 -3.05 -27.25
CA GLN A 236 27.07 -2.66 -27.51
C GLN A 236 28.09 -3.48 -26.71
N THR A 237 27.72 -3.98 -25.53
CA THR A 237 28.61 -4.82 -24.70
C THR A 237 28.49 -6.32 -24.99
N GLY A 238 27.75 -6.69 -26.03
CA GLY A 238 27.56 -8.07 -26.49
C GLY A 238 26.62 -8.89 -25.61
N PHE A 239 25.72 -8.23 -24.87
CA PHE A 239 24.61 -8.88 -24.19
C PHE A 239 23.41 -9.01 -25.14
N VAL A 240 22.70 -10.13 -25.05
CA VAL A 240 21.45 -10.36 -25.80
C VAL A 240 20.27 -10.42 -24.85
N GLU A 241 19.15 -9.84 -25.24
CA GLU A 241 17.89 -9.97 -24.49
C GLU A 241 17.39 -11.42 -24.63
N ILE A 242 17.19 -12.10 -23.50
CA ILE A 242 16.73 -13.50 -23.47
C ILE A 242 15.32 -13.65 -22.91
N ALA A 243 14.82 -12.66 -22.17
CA ALA A 243 13.48 -12.68 -21.61
C ALA A 243 12.95 -11.28 -21.30
N ARG A 244 11.64 -11.13 -21.42
CA ARG A 244 10.89 -9.93 -21.09
C ARG A 244 9.53 -10.29 -20.52
N SER A 245 9.17 -9.70 -19.39
CA SER A 245 7.86 -9.90 -18.77
C SER A 245 6.79 -9.00 -19.37
N ARG A 246 5.52 -9.36 -19.13
CA ARG A 246 4.41 -8.38 -19.13
C ARG A 246 4.60 -7.35 -18.01
N ASP A 247 3.75 -6.33 -18.00
CA ASP A 247 3.67 -5.43 -16.86
C ASP A 247 3.25 -6.19 -15.60
N VAL A 248 3.98 -5.96 -14.52
CA VAL A 248 3.72 -6.52 -13.21
C VAL A 248 3.80 -5.42 -12.15
N GLU A 249 3.00 -5.57 -11.10
CA GLU A 249 3.02 -4.62 -10.00
C GLU A 249 4.26 -4.84 -9.11
N VAL A 250 4.98 -3.75 -8.85
CA VAL A 250 6.11 -3.68 -7.95
C VAL A 250 5.94 -2.47 -7.04
N HIS A 251 6.51 -2.53 -5.84
CA HIS A 251 6.30 -1.50 -4.82
C HIS A 251 7.57 -0.68 -4.62
N ASP A 252 7.44 0.66 -4.67
CA ASP A 252 8.56 1.58 -4.53
C ASP A 252 9.30 1.42 -3.19
N GLY A 253 10.62 1.38 -3.25
CA GLY A 253 11.52 1.20 -2.11
C GLY A 253 11.50 -0.20 -1.49
N ARG A 254 10.88 -1.20 -2.14
CA ARG A 254 10.81 -2.58 -1.65
C ARG A 254 11.81 -3.48 -2.39
N PRO A 255 12.44 -4.44 -1.67
CA PRO A 255 13.29 -5.44 -2.30
C PRO A 255 12.46 -6.42 -3.12
N ILE A 256 12.99 -6.81 -4.28
CA ILE A 256 12.50 -7.90 -5.11
C ILE A 256 13.54 -9.01 -5.05
N HIS A 257 13.15 -10.16 -4.51
CA HIS A 257 13.99 -11.34 -4.42
C HIS A 257 13.95 -12.12 -5.73
N ILE A 258 15.12 -12.56 -6.20
CA ILE A 258 15.29 -13.32 -7.44
C ILE A 258 15.75 -14.72 -7.08
N ARG A 259 15.18 -15.72 -7.76
CA ARG A 259 15.62 -17.12 -7.69
C ARG A 259 15.82 -17.64 -9.10
N CYS A 260 16.93 -18.31 -9.33
CA CYS A 260 17.17 -19.08 -10.54
C CYS A 260 16.77 -20.53 -10.29
N LEU A 261 15.93 -21.07 -11.16
CA LEU A 261 15.45 -22.46 -11.11
C LEU A 261 15.73 -23.11 -12.46
N GLY A 262 15.85 -24.44 -12.49
CA GLY A 262 16.11 -25.20 -13.72
C GLY A 262 17.56 -25.65 -13.84
N ASN A 263 18.11 -25.57 -15.05
CA ASN A 263 19.44 -26.09 -15.40
C ASN A 263 20.59 -25.08 -15.19
N LEU A 264 20.30 -23.89 -14.64
CA LEU A 264 21.30 -22.87 -14.33
C LEU A 264 21.16 -22.45 -12.87
N ALA A 265 22.28 -22.43 -12.15
CA ALA A 265 22.36 -22.00 -10.77
C ALA A 265 23.29 -20.77 -10.63
N PRO A 266 22.98 -19.81 -9.73
CA PRO A 266 23.89 -18.72 -9.44
C PRO A 266 25.20 -19.25 -8.86
N VAL A 267 26.33 -18.75 -9.37
CA VAL A 267 27.65 -19.06 -8.80
C VAL A 267 27.81 -18.41 -7.42
N GLN A 268 27.13 -17.29 -7.19
CA GLN A 268 27.10 -16.57 -5.92
C GLN A 268 26.20 -17.28 -4.91
N ARG A 269 26.65 -17.38 -3.65
CA ARG A 269 25.89 -18.01 -2.56
C ARG A 269 24.90 -17.06 -1.88
N ASP A 270 25.06 -15.75 -2.06
CA ASP A 270 24.23 -14.76 -1.39
C ASP A 270 22.83 -14.65 -2.02
N PRO A 271 21.78 -14.34 -1.22
CA PRO A 271 20.44 -14.12 -1.73
C PRO A 271 20.38 -13.00 -2.77
N LEU A 272 19.99 -13.36 -3.99
CA LEU A 272 19.82 -12.41 -5.08
C LEU A 272 18.60 -11.52 -4.82
N HIS A 273 18.82 -10.20 -4.80
CA HIS A 273 17.74 -9.24 -4.71
C HIS A 273 18.10 -7.94 -5.44
N LEU A 274 17.07 -7.19 -5.84
CA LEU A 274 17.19 -5.81 -6.30
C LEU A 274 16.19 -4.93 -5.56
N ASN A 275 16.60 -3.71 -5.19
CA ASN A 275 15.68 -2.73 -4.64
C ASN A 275 15.04 -1.96 -5.79
N PHE A 276 13.72 -1.91 -5.84
CA PHE A 276 13.02 -1.14 -6.84
C PHE A 276 12.81 0.30 -6.39
N PHE A 277 13.26 1.24 -7.20
CA PHE A 277 12.95 2.65 -7.10
C PHE A 277 12.34 3.13 -8.42
N SER A 278 11.19 3.74 -8.33
CA SER A 278 10.44 4.32 -9.45
C SER A 278 11.29 5.35 -10.21
N PHE A 279 11.14 5.36 -11.54
CA PHE A 279 11.87 6.27 -12.45
C PHE A 279 13.40 6.21 -12.36
N ARG A 280 13.97 5.12 -11.82
CA ARG A 280 15.40 4.84 -11.79
C ARG A 280 15.72 3.54 -12.53
N GLU A 281 16.97 3.38 -12.96
CA GLU A 281 17.46 2.08 -13.43
C GLU A 281 17.69 1.16 -12.23
N ASN A 282 16.86 0.13 -12.11
CA ASN A 282 17.05 -0.93 -11.12
C ASN A 282 17.66 -2.14 -11.83
N ARG A 283 18.88 -2.53 -11.44
CA ARG A 283 19.63 -3.60 -12.09
C ARG A 283 20.27 -4.57 -11.10
N LEU A 284 20.33 -5.84 -11.47
CA LEU A 284 21.10 -6.88 -10.81
C LEU A 284 21.99 -7.56 -11.86
N SER A 285 23.26 -7.80 -11.52
CA SER A 285 24.17 -8.64 -12.31
C SER A 285 24.50 -9.91 -11.56
N VAL A 286 24.34 -11.06 -12.20
CA VAL A 286 24.62 -12.36 -11.59
C VAL A 286 25.33 -13.27 -12.59
N THR A 287 26.28 -14.07 -12.13
CA THR A 287 26.89 -15.13 -12.93
C THR A 287 26.19 -16.45 -12.60
N VAL A 288 25.83 -17.21 -13.62
CA VAL A 288 25.18 -18.52 -13.51
C VAL A 288 26.00 -19.60 -14.23
N ARG A 289 25.85 -20.84 -13.77
CA ARG A 289 26.44 -22.06 -14.35
C ARG A 289 25.41 -23.16 -14.42
#